data_AF-A0A8T2ZHG0-F1
#
_entry.id   AF-A0A8T2ZHG0-F1
#
_cell.length_a   1.000
_cell.length_b   1.000
_cell.length_c   1.000
_cell.angle_alpha   90.00
_cell.angle_beta   90.00
_cell.angle_gamma   90.00
#
_symmetry.space_group_name_H-M   'P 1'
#
loop_
_entity.id
_entity.type
_entity.pdbx_description
1 polymer ?
#
loop_
_entity_poly.entity_id
_entity_poly.type
_entity_poly.pdbx_seq_one_letter_code
_entity_poly.pdbx_strand_id
1 'polypeptide(L)'
;MEIRMDFLDWLDHDTSMKILRCLEDPADLVRVSSVSRSWRHFVIANGLCKQLCLRMFPHFLRVECVIEPSCDIEKASEVGCSKFVEWETLKREHKVYAFLVQGCMSFPFGKCILDAISASSTDNFPEESIRNTVQQGGPIESRASYWSSKGQRDAAVPETLVYKLVADICVITEINIQPFKAYFQRGSPIYSAISVRFHMGHPIHPMDDPLGEPLDDSADDKFIWTYSSPEFPMAQVCHYVFLYFCHDEGGVN
;
A
#
# COMPACT_ATOMS: atom_id res chain seq x y z
N MET A 1 46.34 -21.80 -18.83
CA MET A 1 45.57 -20.55 -18.66
C MET A 1 44.14 -20.89 -18.99
N GLU A 2 43.27 -21.09 -18.00
CA GLU A 2 41.86 -21.33 -18.25
C GLU A 2 41.24 -20.06 -18.84
N ILE A 3 40.74 -20.15 -20.06
CA ILE A 3 39.96 -19.07 -20.67
C ILE A 3 38.62 -19.06 -19.92
N ARG A 4 38.50 -18.16 -18.94
CA ARG A 4 37.22 -17.89 -18.28
C ARG A 4 36.43 -16.94 -19.19
N MET A 5 35.58 -17.50 -20.03
CA MET A 5 34.58 -16.75 -20.80
C MET A 5 33.39 -16.40 -19.91
N ASP A 6 32.81 -15.22 -20.13
CA ASP A 6 31.59 -14.80 -19.46
C ASP A 6 30.42 -15.67 -19.95
N PHE A 7 29.53 -16.06 -19.03
CA PHE A 7 28.32 -16.81 -19.32
C PHE A 7 27.44 -16.11 -20.36
N LEU A 8 27.37 -14.77 -20.30
CA LEU A 8 26.61 -13.97 -21.27
C LEU A 8 27.23 -13.98 -22.68
N ASP A 9 28.53 -14.27 -22.80
CA ASP A 9 29.21 -14.40 -24.08
C ASP A 9 29.13 -15.84 -24.63
N TRP A 10 28.84 -16.82 -23.76
CA TRP A 10 28.79 -18.24 -24.12
C TRP A 10 27.41 -18.72 -24.56
N LEU A 11 26.34 -18.09 -24.05
CA LEU A 11 24.96 -18.45 -24.36
C LEU A 11 24.32 -17.41 -25.29
N ASP A 12 23.34 -17.86 -26.08
CA ASP A 12 22.51 -16.94 -26.83
C ASP A 12 21.63 -16.07 -25.90
N HIS A 13 21.16 -14.95 -26.43
CA HIS A 13 20.38 -13.97 -25.70
C HIS A 13 19.12 -14.58 -25.06
N ASP A 14 18.38 -15.42 -25.81
CA ASP A 14 17.12 -16.00 -25.34
C ASP A 14 17.35 -17.01 -24.21
N THR A 15 18.40 -17.81 -24.31
CA THR A 15 18.79 -18.74 -23.25
C THR A 15 19.22 -17.99 -21.99
N SER A 16 20.05 -16.96 -22.12
CA SER A 16 20.46 -16.09 -21.01
C SER A 16 19.26 -15.43 -20.34
N MET A 17 18.31 -14.93 -21.13
CA MET A 17 17.05 -14.36 -20.65
C MET A 17 16.21 -15.37 -19.87
N LYS A 18 16.01 -16.58 -20.39
CA LYS A 18 15.24 -17.63 -19.71
C LYS A 18 15.84 -17.97 -18.35
N ILE A 19 17.16 -18.12 -18.29
CA ILE A 19 17.87 -18.46 -17.05
C ILE A 19 17.72 -17.34 -16.02
N LEU A 20 17.91 -16.09 -16.42
CA LEU A 20 17.75 -14.95 -15.49
C LEU A 20 16.30 -14.73 -15.04
N ARG A 21 15.30 -15.10 -15.87
CA ARG A 21 13.88 -15.05 -15.49
C ARG A 21 13.46 -16.12 -14.48
N CYS A 22 14.29 -17.15 -14.27
CA CYS A 22 14.12 -18.12 -13.19
C CYS A 22 14.50 -17.55 -11.81
N LEU A 23 15.12 -16.37 -11.74
CA LEU A 23 15.38 -15.70 -10.46
C LEU A 23 14.07 -15.10 -9.93
N GLU A 24 13.65 -15.58 -8.77
CA GLU A 24 12.42 -15.15 -8.09
C GLU A 24 12.70 -14.14 -6.97
N ASP A 25 13.90 -14.18 -6.36
CA ASP A 25 14.33 -13.19 -5.37
C ASP A 25 14.87 -11.93 -6.09
N PRO A 26 14.27 -10.75 -5.89
CA PRO A 26 14.79 -9.51 -6.46
C PRO A 26 16.21 -9.17 -6.03
N ALA A 27 16.64 -9.59 -4.83
CA ALA A 27 18.01 -9.42 -4.38
C ALA A 27 18.99 -10.15 -5.30
N ASP A 28 18.61 -11.28 -5.89
CA ASP A 28 19.46 -12.03 -6.81
C ASP A 28 19.66 -11.29 -8.13
N LEU A 29 18.63 -10.62 -8.66
CA LEU A 29 18.79 -9.76 -9.86
C LEU A 29 19.74 -8.58 -9.60
N VAL A 30 19.72 -8.00 -8.40
CA VAL A 30 20.64 -6.93 -8.00
C VAL A 30 22.07 -7.48 -7.86
N ARG A 31 22.25 -8.68 -7.27
CA ARG A 31 23.55 -9.36 -7.18
C ARG A 31 24.12 -9.68 -8.57
N VAL A 32 23.30 -10.21 -9.47
CA VAL A 32 23.65 -10.47 -10.88
C VAL A 32 24.12 -9.18 -11.56
N SER A 33 23.40 -8.08 -11.35
CA SER A 33 23.79 -6.76 -11.87
C SER A 33 25.11 -6.23 -11.29
N SER A 34 25.62 -6.82 -10.21
CA SER A 34 26.86 -6.42 -9.56
C SER A 34 28.07 -7.24 -10.02
N VAL A 35 27.87 -8.30 -10.81
CA VAL A 35 28.94 -9.18 -11.31
C VAL A 35 29.89 -8.44 -12.25
N SER A 36 29.34 -7.71 -13.24
CA SER A 36 30.12 -6.89 -14.17
C SER A 36 29.25 -5.83 -14.85
N ARG A 37 29.89 -4.92 -15.59
CA ARG A 37 29.17 -3.91 -16.40
C ARG A 37 28.29 -4.56 -17.47
N SER A 38 28.74 -5.67 -18.08
CA SER A 38 27.98 -6.40 -19.10
C SER A 38 26.71 -7.01 -18.52
N TRP A 39 26.81 -7.64 -17.34
CA TRP A 39 25.65 -8.19 -16.63
C TRP A 39 24.67 -7.11 -16.21
N ARG A 40 25.18 -6.02 -15.62
CA ARG A 40 24.35 -4.86 -15.28
C ARG A 40 23.61 -4.33 -16.51
N HIS A 41 24.32 -4.18 -17.62
CA HIS A 41 23.72 -3.70 -18.86
C HIS A 41 22.62 -4.65 -19.34
N PHE A 42 22.89 -5.95 -19.34
CA PHE A 42 21.93 -6.97 -19.74
C PHE A 42 20.66 -6.95 -18.88
N VAL A 43 20.78 -6.90 -17.55
CA VAL A 43 19.63 -6.88 -16.64
C VAL A 43 18.76 -5.64 -16.84
N ILE A 44 19.39 -4.46 -16.98
CA ILE A 44 18.68 -3.18 -17.16
C ILE A 44 18.04 -3.10 -18.55
N ALA A 45 18.79 -3.41 -19.60
CA ALA A 45 18.32 -3.32 -20.99
C ALA A 45 17.11 -4.21 -21.25
N ASN A 46 17.03 -5.36 -20.55
CA ASN A 46 15.92 -6.29 -20.67
C ASN A 46 14.80 -6.07 -19.62
N GLY A 47 14.93 -5.07 -18.75
CA GLY A 47 13.91 -4.72 -17.76
C GLY A 47 13.56 -5.85 -16.78
N LEU A 48 14.52 -6.72 -16.42
CA LEU A 48 14.22 -7.94 -15.66
C LEU A 48 13.60 -7.66 -14.29
N CYS A 49 14.04 -6.61 -13.59
CA CYS A 49 13.43 -6.20 -12.31
C CYS A 49 11.99 -5.75 -12.47
N LYS A 50 11.67 -5.02 -13.55
CA LYS A 50 10.30 -4.62 -13.90
C LYS A 50 9.44 -5.85 -14.18
N GLN A 51 9.93 -6.79 -15.00
CA GLN A 51 9.23 -8.03 -15.28
C GLN A 51 8.96 -8.86 -14.03
N LEU A 52 9.94 -9.00 -13.14
CA LEU A 52 9.77 -9.72 -11.86
C LEU A 52 8.71 -9.03 -10.99
N CYS A 53 8.82 -7.71 -10.83
CA CYS A 53 7.87 -6.92 -10.03
C CYS A 53 6.44 -7.06 -10.55
N LEU A 54 6.21 -6.96 -11.86
CA LEU A 54 4.89 -7.09 -12.47
C LEU A 54 4.34 -8.52 -12.40
N ARG A 55 5.20 -9.54 -12.44
CA ARG A 55 4.82 -10.95 -12.24
C ARG A 55 4.35 -11.21 -10.81
N MET A 56 5.05 -10.64 -9.82
CA MET A 56 4.72 -10.81 -8.41
C MET A 56 3.53 -9.94 -7.98
N PHE A 57 3.43 -8.74 -8.55
CA PHE A 57 2.43 -7.73 -8.20
C PHE A 57 1.80 -7.14 -9.47
N PRO A 58 0.82 -7.84 -10.10
CA PRO A 58 0.20 -7.41 -11.35
C PRO A 58 -0.46 -6.03 -11.28
N HIS A 59 -0.84 -5.56 -10.09
CA HIS A 59 -1.44 -4.23 -9.89
C HIS A 59 -0.55 -3.07 -10.34
N PHE A 60 0.77 -3.25 -10.36
CA PHE A 60 1.69 -2.24 -10.86
C PHE A 60 1.68 -2.09 -12.38
N LEU A 61 0.92 -2.92 -13.14
CA LEU A 61 0.70 -2.70 -14.57
C LEU A 61 0.01 -1.36 -14.86
N ARG A 62 -0.68 -0.77 -13.87
CA ARG A 62 -1.33 0.54 -13.98
C ARG A 62 -0.38 1.72 -13.79
N VAL A 63 0.89 1.47 -13.43
CA VAL A 63 1.89 2.53 -13.27
C VAL A 63 2.24 3.08 -14.66
N GLU A 64 1.80 4.31 -14.92
CA GLU A 64 1.99 4.98 -16.21
C GLU A 64 3.46 5.37 -16.45
N CYS A 65 4.12 5.94 -15.44
CA CYS A 65 5.52 6.33 -15.55
C CYS A 65 6.24 6.41 -14.20
N VAL A 66 7.57 6.36 -14.25
CA VAL A 66 8.45 6.53 -13.10
C VAL A 66 9.09 7.92 -13.13
N ILE A 67 8.70 8.76 -12.18
CA ILE A 67 9.21 10.11 -12.02
C ILE A 67 10.13 10.14 -10.80
N GLU A 68 11.36 10.60 -10.99
CA GLU A 68 12.27 10.89 -9.89
C GLU A 68 12.24 12.42 -9.71
N PRO A 69 11.90 12.95 -8.52
CA PRO A 69 11.99 14.38 -8.26
C PRO A 69 13.46 14.75 -8.31
N SER A 70 13.92 15.27 -9.45
CA SER A 70 15.31 15.71 -9.57
C SER A 70 15.52 16.89 -8.64
N CYS A 71 16.42 16.75 -7.66
CA CYS A 71 17.03 17.90 -7.01
C CYS A 71 17.73 18.70 -8.12
N ASP A 72 17.27 19.92 -8.38
CA ASP A 72 17.78 20.91 -9.32
C ASP A 72 18.98 20.46 -10.17
N ILE A 73 18.70 19.81 -11.30
CA ILE A 73 19.65 19.81 -12.41
C ILE A 73 19.06 20.75 -13.44
N GLU A 74 19.58 21.98 -13.38
CA GLU A 74 19.56 22.96 -14.46
C GLU A 74 19.44 22.27 -15.81
N LYS A 75 18.45 22.72 -16.59
CA LYS A 75 18.29 22.51 -18.03
C LYS A 75 19.57 22.02 -18.72
N ALA A 76 19.81 20.71 -18.68
CA ALA A 76 20.83 20.10 -19.50
C ALA A 76 20.21 20.04 -20.89
N SER A 77 20.53 21.07 -21.67
CA SER A 77 20.39 21.21 -23.12
C SER A 77 19.50 20.15 -23.78
N GLU A 78 18.37 20.61 -24.31
CA GLU A 78 17.79 20.05 -25.52
C GLU A 78 18.92 19.63 -26.48
N VAL A 79 18.81 18.44 -27.10
CA VAL A 79 19.85 17.68 -27.82
C VAL A 79 20.48 16.54 -26.97
N GLY A 80 19.66 15.72 -26.32
CA GLY A 80 20.04 14.37 -25.91
C GLY A 80 19.79 13.36 -27.04
N CYS A 81 20.77 12.50 -27.35
CA CYS A 81 20.55 11.35 -28.23
C CYS A 81 19.41 10.47 -27.67
N SER A 82 18.44 10.07 -28.50
CA SER A 82 17.29 9.26 -28.06
C SER A 82 17.70 8.01 -27.26
N LYS A 83 18.79 7.36 -27.67
CA LYS A 83 19.37 6.20 -26.98
C LYS A 83 19.88 6.49 -25.57
N PHE A 84 20.40 7.69 -25.34
CA PHE A 84 20.88 8.10 -24.00
C PHE A 84 19.70 8.33 -23.06
N VAL A 85 18.66 9.02 -23.53
CA VAL A 85 17.43 9.27 -22.76
C VAL A 85 16.71 7.96 -22.43
N GLU A 86 16.62 7.05 -23.41
CA GLU A 86 16.07 5.70 -23.23
C GLU A 86 16.86 4.90 -22.18
N TRP A 87 18.19 4.91 -22.26
CA TRP A 87 19.03 4.20 -21.30
C TRP A 87 18.92 4.73 -19.87
N GLU A 88 18.87 6.06 -19.68
CA GLU A 88 18.64 6.65 -18.35
C GLU A 88 17.24 6.32 -17.82
N THR A 89 16.24 6.23 -18.70
CA THR A 89 14.89 5.79 -18.33
C THR A 89 14.90 4.35 -17.84
N LEU A 90 15.54 3.42 -18.57
CA LEU A 90 15.67 2.02 -18.17
C LEU A 90 16.43 1.86 -16.85
N LYS A 91 17.47 2.66 -16.61
CA LYS A 91 18.17 2.69 -15.32
C LYS A 91 17.26 3.12 -14.18
N ARG A 92 16.45 4.17 -14.39
CA ARG A 92 15.51 4.66 -13.38
C ARG A 92 14.45 3.60 -13.08
N GLU A 93 13.84 3.02 -14.11
CA GLU A 93 12.88 1.94 -13.95
C GLU A 93 13.50 0.75 -13.22
N HIS A 94 14.69 0.31 -13.62
CA HIS A 94 15.38 -0.79 -12.94
C HIS A 94 15.54 -0.53 -11.44
N LYS A 95 16.01 0.66 -11.04
CA LYS A 95 16.14 1.02 -9.62
C LYS A 95 14.80 1.01 -8.90
N VAL A 96 13.78 1.66 -9.46
CA VAL A 96 12.47 1.80 -8.81
C VAL A 96 11.77 0.46 -8.69
N TYR A 97 11.72 -0.34 -9.76
CA TYR A 97 11.08 -1.65 -9.71
C TYR A 97 11.84 -2.63 -8.81
N ALA A 98 13.18 -2.59 -8.79
CA ALA A 98 13.97 -3.40 -7.86
C ALA A 98 13.73 -3.01 -6.39
N PHE A 99 13.65 -1.71 -6.11
CA PHE A 99 13.34 -1.23 -4.76
C PHE A 99 11.90 -1.56 -4.35
N LEU A 100 10.94 -1.39 -5.26
CA LEU A 100 9.53 -1.64 -5.03
C LEU A 100 9.26 -3.11 -4.69
N VAL A 101 9.74 -4.04 -5.53
CA VAL A 101 9.58 -5.48 -5.29
C VAL A 101 10.26 -5.91 -3.99
N GLN A 102 11.47 -5.40 -3.70
CA GLN A 102 12.17 -5.69 -2.46
C GLN A 102 11.38 -5.17 -1.26
N GLY A 103 10.86 -3.94 -1.36
CA GLY A 103 9.99 -3.34 -0.35
C GLY A 103 8.79 -4.23 -0.10
N CYS A 104 8.00 -4.53 -1.12
CA CYS A 104 6.81 -5.39 -1.01
C CYS A 104 7.10 -6.77 -0.38
N MET A 105 8.28 -7.34 -0.61
CA MET A 105 8.68 -8.61 0.01
C MET A 105 9.25 -8.48 1.43
N SER A 106 9.81 -7.33 1.77
CA SER A 106 10.53 -7.12 3.04
C SER A 106 9.73 -6.35 4.08
N PHE A 107 8.59 -5.76 3.71
CA PHE A 107 7.79 -4.98 4.66
C PHE A 107 7.37 -5.90 5.82
N PRO A 108 7.75 -5.56 7.06
CA PRO A 108 7.31 -6.34 8.21
C PRO A 108 5.79 -6.29 8.25
N PHE A 109 5.16 -7.46 8.41
CA PHE A 109 3.73 -7.54 8.65
C PHE A 109 3.43 -6.72 9.91
N GLY A 110 2.77 -5.59 9.74
CA GLY A 110 2.64 -4.57 10.76
C GLY A 110 1.36 -3.77 10.58
N LYS A 111 1.03 -2.96 11.59
CA LYS A 111 -0.14 -2.08 11.52
C LYS A 111 0.11 -1.00 10.47
N CYS A 112 -0.75 -0.93 9.46
CA CYS A 112 -0.68 0.09 8.41
C CYS A 112 -1.28 1.43 8.83
N ILE A 113 -2.06 1.48 9.91
CA ILE A 113 -2.67 2.71 10.43
C ILE A 113 -1.65 3.44 11.31
N LEU A 114 -1.37 4.69 10.95
CA LEU A 114 -0.53 5.61 11.71
C LEU A 114 -1.35 6.40 12.72
N ASP A 115 -2.46 6.98 12.27
CA ASP A 115 -3.25 7.91 13.08
C ASP A 115 -4.74 7.90 12.71
N ALA A 116 -5.58 8.35 13.62
CA ALA A 116 -6.99 8.59 13.40
C ALA A 116 -7.22 10.04 12.95
N ILE A 117 -7.88 10.25 11.82
CA ILE A 117 -8.11 11.57 11.24
C ILE A 117 -9.45 12.15 11.71
N SER A 118 -10.54 11.42 11.48
CA SER A 118 -11.89 11.91 11.78
C SER A 118 -12.90 10.77 11.90
N ALA A 119 -13.97 11.03 12.64
CA ALA A 119 -15.18 10.21 12.63
C ALA A 119 -16.35 11.09 12.19
N SER A 120 -17.34 10.51 11.49
CA SER A 120 -18.57 11.22 11.13
C SER A 120 -19.37 11.68 12.35
N SER A 121 -19.30 10.92 13.44
CA SER A 121 -19.87 11.27 14.74
C SER A 121 -19.17 10.55 15.87
N THR A 122 -19.33 11.05 17.09
CA THR A 122 -18.85 10.42 18.33
C THR A 122 -19.87 10.63 19.44
N ASP A 123 -20.36 9.57 20.09
CA ASP A 123 -21.38 9.69 21.14
C ASP A 123 -20.85 10.44 22.38
N ASN A 124 -19.98 9.80 23.16
CA ASN A 124 -19.36 10.38 24.35
C ASN A 124 -17.98 10.94 24.00
N PHE A 125 -17.95 12.07 23.29
CA PHE A 125 -16.70 12.75 22.95
C PHE A 125 -16.12 13.49 24.17
N PRO A 126 -14.80 13.38 24.45
CA PRO A 126 -13.76 12.67 23.70
C PRO A 126 -13.51 11.21 24.15
N GLU A 127 -14.22 10.73 25.17
CA GLU A 127 -13.96 9.45 25.84
C GLU A 127 -14.04 8.25 24.90
N GLU A 128 -15.01 8.22 24.00
CA GLU A 128 -15.31 7.16 23.02
C GLU A 128 -14.90 7.54 21.59
N SER A 129 -13.89 8.40 21.46
CA SER A 129 -13.41 8.88 20.15
C SER A 129 -12.64 7.83 19.35
N ILE A 130 -12.53 8.06 18.04
CA ILE A 130 -11.76 7.24 17.09
C ILE A 130 -10.30 7.02 17.52
N ARG A 131 -9.69 7.90 18.31
CA ARG A 131 -8.31 7.74 18.81
C ARG A 131 -8.10 6.44 19.59
N ASN A 132 -9.15 5.96 20.26
CA ASN A 132 -9.12 4.72 21.02
C ASN A 132 -8.96 3.46 20.16
N THR A 133 -9.22 3.54 18.85
CA THR A 133 -9.10 2.38 17.93
C THR A 133 -7.67 2.18 17.42
N VAL A 134 -6.81 3.20 17.52
CA VAL A 134 -5.41 3.17 17.05
C VAL A 134 -4.44 2.90 18.20
N GLN A 135 -4.67 3.52 19.37
CA GLN A 135 -3.82 3.31 20.56
C GLN A 135 -4.22 2.03 21.29
N GLN A 136 -3.31 1.05 21.33
CA GLN A 136 -3.41 -0.03 22.32
C GLN A 136 -3.13 0.59 23.69
N GLY A 137 -4.13 0.55 24.58
CA GLY A 137 -3.99 1.07 25.93
C GLY A 137 -2.72 0.53 26.59
N GLY A 138 -1.89 1.42 27.10
CA GLY A 138 -0.72 1.02 27.88
C GLY A 138 -1.14 0.22 29.13
N PRO A 139 -0.21 -0.48 29.79
CA PRO A 139 -0.51 -1.35 30.94
C PRO A 139 -1.24 -0.69 32.11
N ILE A 140 -1.28 0.64 32.13
CA ILE A 140 -1.73 1.49 33.24
C ILE A 140 -3.18 1.98 33.04
N GLU A 141 -3.70 1.96 31.81
CA GLU A 141 -5.05 2.44 31.52
C GLU A 141 -5.97 1.27 31.18
N SER A 142 -6.87 0.95 32.09
CA SER A 142 -8.09 0.13 31.87
C SER A 142 -9.06 0.81 30.89
N ARG A 143 -8.55 1.56 29.91
CA ARG A 143 -9.34 2.30 28.94
C ARG A 143 -9.76 1.34 27.84
N ALA A 144 -11.06 1.31 27.58
CA ALA A 144 -11.62 0.45 26.56
C ALA A 144 -11.26 0.99 25.17
N SER A 145 -10.61 0.17 24.34
CA SER A 145 -10.19 0.52 22.97
C SER A 145 -11.37 0.40 21.99
N TYR A 146 -12.29 1.35 22.02
CA TYR A 146 -13.40 1.41 21.07
C TYR A 146 -13.79 2.84 20.71
N TRP A 147 -14.50 2.95 19.59
CA TRP A 147 -15.23 4.13 19.17
C TRP A 147 -16.74 3.84 19.19
N SER A 148 -17.55 4.86 19.48
CA SER A 148 -19.00 4.79 19.47
C SER A 148 -19.58 5.98 18.70
N SER A 149 -20.53 5.72 17.80
CA SER A 149 -21.27 6.77 17.09
C SER A 149 -22.43 7.30 17.92
N LYS A 150 -22.86 8.54 17.63
CA LYS A 150 -24.13 9.10 18.16
C LYS A 150 -25.34 8.29 17.68
N GLY A 151 -25.14 7.49 16.62
CA GLY A 151 -26.16 6.71 15.96
C GLY A 151 -27.05 7.57 15.06
N GLN A 152 -27.81 6.89 14.21
CA GLN A 152 -28.72 7.54 13.28
C GLN A 152 -30.05 6.81 13.21
N ARG A 153 -31.14 7.57 13.08
CA ARG A 153 -32.49 7.01 12.95
C ARG A 153 -32.72 6.37 11.59
N ASP A 154 -32.15 6.98 10.57
CA ASP A 154 -32.16 6.45 9.21
C ASP A 154 -30.99 5.49 9.02
N ALA A 155 -31.30 4.21 8.77
CA ALA A 155 -30.30 3.18 8.53
C ALA A 155 -29.56 3.35 7.21
N ALA A 156 -30.05 4.21 6.29
CA ALA A 156 -29.38 4.50 5.03
C ALA A 156 -28.21 5.49 5.18
N VAL A 157 -28.11 6.17 6.31
CA VAL A 157 -27.03 7.14 6.57
C VAL A 157 -25.84 6.38 7.20
N PRO A 158 -24.69 6.32 6.52
CA PRO A 158 -23.53 5.63 7.05
C PRO A 158 -22.83 6.43 8.15
N GLU A 159 -22.08 5.72 8.99
CA GLU A 159 -21.04 6.31 9.83
C GLU A 159 -19.66 5.94 9.25
N THR A 160 -18.73 6.88 9.32
CA THR A 160 -17.43 6.79 8.65
C THR A 160 -16.30 7.07 9.64
N LEU A 161 -15.25 6.25 9.57
CA LEU A 161 -13.99 6.44 10.27
C LEU A 161 -12.87 6.60 9.25
N VAL A 162 -12.10 7.67 9.37
CA VAL A 162 -11.00 8.00 8.45
C VAL A 162 -9.67 7.88 9.18
N TYR A 163 -8.74 7.11 8.60
CA TYR A 163 -7.43 6.82 9.16
C TYR A 163 -6.31 7.23 8.22
N LYS A 164 -5.19 7.67 8.79
CA LYS A 164 -3.94 7.94 8.08
C LYS A 164 -3.11 6.67 8.00
N LEU A 165 -2.60 6.34 6.83
CA LEU A 165 -1.65 5.23 6.66
C LEU A 165 -0.22 5.65 7.04
N VAL A 166 0.60 4.66 7.41
CA VAL A 166 2.00 4.84 7.86
C VAL A 166 2.96 5.37 6.80
N ALA A 167 2.65 5.16 5.53
CA ALA A 167 3.48 5.60 4.42
C ALA A 167 2.63 5.96 3.20
N ASP A 168 3.21 6.72 2.29
CA ASP A 168 2.60 7.10 1.01
C ASP A 168 2.26 5.90 0.13
N ILE A 169 3.00 4.79 0.31
CA ILE A 169 2.72 3.50 -0.32
C ILE A 169 2.60 2.45 0.78
N CYS A 170 1.42 1.85 0.91
CA CYS A 170 1.14 0.74 1.81
C CYS A 170 0.49 -0.41 1.04
N VAL A 171 0.88 -1.64 1.37
CA VAL A 171 0.17 -2.84 0.90
C VAL A 171 -0.75 -3.30 2.03
N ILE A 172 -2.07 -3.25 1.78
CA ILE A 172 -3.07 -3.72 2.74
C ILE A 172 -3.49 -5.12 2.33
N THR A 173 -3.08 -6.12 3.11
CA THR A 173 -3.44 -7.53 2.90
C THR A 173 -4.63 -7.94 3.76
N GLU A 174 -4.87 -7.25 4.88
CA GLU A 174 -5.89 -7.61 5.84
C GLU A 174 -6.46 -6.38 6.54
N ILE A 175 -7.78 -6.34 6.70
CA ILE A 175 -8.46 -5.36 7.55
C ILE A 175 -9.23 -6.12 8.63
N ASN A 176 -8.90 -5.83 9.88
CA ASN A 176 -9.53 -6.44 11.04
C ASN A 176 -10.50 -5.48 11.71
N ILE A 177 -11.76 -5.89 11.82
CA ILE A 177 -12.79 -5.17 12.55
C ILE A 177 -13.35 -6.07 13.64
N GLN A 178 -13.40 -5.54 14.85
CA GLN A 178 -13.98 -6.22 16.00
C GLN A 178 -15.19 -5.42 16.51
N PRO A 179 -16.41 -5.96 16.38
CA PRO A 179 -17.59 -5.38 17.03
C PRO A 179 -17.41 -5.26 18.54
N PHE A 180 -17.89 -4.16 19.12
CA PHE A 180 -17.75 -3.92 20.55
C PHE A 180 -18.77 -4.72 21.33
N LYS A 181 -18.31 -5.50 22.33
CA LYS A 181 -19.19 -6.24 23.24
C LYS A 181 -19.23 -5.53 24.60
N ALA A 182 -20.39 -5.00 24.96
CA ALA A 182 -20.58 -4.27 26.20
C ALA A 182 -20.78 -5.23 27.40
N TYR A 183 -19.68 -5.78 27.93
CA TYR A 183 -19.72 -6.72 29.06
C TYR A 183 -20.40 -6.16 30.32
N PHE A 184 -20.41 -4.84 30.47
CA PHE A 184 -21.03 -4.14 31.60
C PHE A 184 -22.57 -4.03 31.50
N GLN A 185 -23.17 -4.38 30.35
CA GLN A 185 -24.62 -4.37 30.18
C GLN A 185 -25.21 -5.77 30.30
N ARG A 186 -26.46 -5.85 30.79
CA ARG A 186 -27.20 -7.12 30.94
C ARG A 186 -27.34 -7.80 29.58
N GLY A 187 -26.92 -9.07 29.49
CA GLY A 187 -26.93 -9.84 28.25
C GLY A 187 -25.70 -9.63 27.35
N SER A 188 -24.80 -8.71 27.72
CA SER A 188 -23.57 -8.40 26.99
C SER A 188 -23.78 -8.19 25.49
N PRO A 189 -24.61 -7.21 25.10
CA PRO A 189 -24.94 -6.94 23.71
C PRO A 189 -23.68 -6.61 22.90
N ILE A 190 -23.76 -6.95 21.61
CA ILE A 190 -22.73 -6.65 20.62
C ILE A 190 -23.22 -5.48 19.77
N TYR A 191 -22.45 -4.40 19.78
CA TYR A 191 -22.66 -3.22 18.95
C TYR A 191 -21.83 -3.39 17.68
N SER A 192 -22.53 -3.61 16.56
CA SER A 192 -21.95 -3.80 15.24
C SER A 192 -22.75 -3.01 14.21
N ALA A 193 -22.06 -2.53 13.17
CA ALA A 193 -22.72 -2.14 11.93
C ALA A 193 -23.42 -3.34 11.28
N ILE A 194 -24.36 -3.07 10.36
CA ILE A 194 -25.02 -4.11 9.54
C ILE A 194 -24.07 -4.59 8.44
N SER A 195 -23.38 -3.65 7.81
CA SER A 195 -22.34 -3.89 6.81
C SER A 195 -21.27 -2.81 6.91
N VAL A 196 -20.11 -3.07 6.31
CA VAL A 196 -19.00 -2.13 6.17
C VAL A 196 -18.52 -2.09 4.73
N ARG A 197 -18.00 -0.95 4.32
CA ARG A 197 -17.30 -0.75 3.05
C ARG A 197 -15.99 -0.01 3.33
N PHE A 198 -14.97 -0.31 2.55
CA PHE A 198 -13.66 0.30 2.66
C PHE A 198 -13.41 1.23 1.47
N HIS A 199 -12.92 2.42 1.78
CA HIS A 199 -12.51 3.41 0.80
C HIS A 199 -11.01 3.69 0.96
N MET A 200 -10.30 3.76 -0.16
CA MET A 200 -8.88 4.08 -0.19
C MET A 200 -8.65 5.25 -1.14
N GLY A 201 -7.84 6.20 -0.71
CA GLY A 201 -7.75 7.51 -1.35
C GLY A 201 -6.60 8.34 -0.82
N HIS A 202 -6.59 9.61 -1.23
CA HIS A 202 -5.60 10.59 -0.81
C HIS A 202 -6.28 11.93 -0.55
N PRO A 203 -5.70 12.80 0.28
CA PRO A 203 -6.27 14.12 0.51
C PRO A 203 -6.20 14.98 -0.75
N ILE A 204 -7.14 15.91 -0.91
CA ILE A 204 -7.19 16.87 -2.03
C ILE A 204 -6.02 17.85 -1.96
N HIS A 205 -5.65 18.24 -0.74
CA HIS A 205 -4.53 19.13 -0.46
C HIS A 205 -3.53 18.42 0.46
N PRO A 206 -2.22 18.74 0.37
CA PRO A 206 -1.26 18.28 1.36
C PRO A 206 -1.77 18.69 2.74
N MET A 207 -2.06 17.72 3.61
CA MET A 207 -2.53 18.02 4.95
C MET A 207 -1.37 18.67 5.71
N ASP A 208 -1.56 19.91 6.16
CA ASP A 208 -0.68 20.50 7.17
C ASP A 208 -0.68 19.61 8.44
N ASP A 209 0.44 19.62 9.14
CA ASP A 209 0.81 18.76 10.29
C ASP A 209 -0.39 18.21 11.11
N PRO A 210 -0.50 16.89 11.39
CA PRO A 210 -1.68 16.27 12.02
C PRO A 210 -1.85 16.58 13.51
N LEU A 211 -1.15 17.58 14.05
CA LEU A 211 -1.29 17.99 15.45
C LEU A 211 -2.63 18.66 15.78
N GLY A 212 -3.52 18.83 14.79
CA GLY A 212 -4.91 19.22 15.02
C GLY A 212 -5.72 18.12 15.71
N GLU A 213 -6.67 18.50 16.56
CA GLU A 213 -7.60 17.54 17.15
C GLU A 213 -8.47 16.88 16.05
N PRO A 214 -8.73 15.56 16.13
CA PRO A 214 -9.61 14.88 15.19
C PRO A 214 -10.97 15.56 15.28
N LEU A 215 -11.45 16.02 14.14
CA LEU A 215 -12.72 16.72 14.03
C LEU A 215 -13.86 15.70 14.17
N ASP A 216 -14.84 16.04 15.02
CA ASP A 216 -16.15 15.36 15.08
C ASP A 216 -17.06 15.93 13.97
N ASP A 217 -16.57 15.87 12.73
CA ASP A 217 -17.28 16.26 11.52
C ASP A 217 -16.76 15.41 10.36
N SER A 218 -17.67 15.01 9.47
CA SER A 218 -17.33 14.27 8.26
C SER A 218 -16.29 15.06 7.44
N ALA A 219 -15.08 14.51 7.33
CA ALA A 219 -14.02 15.06 6.50
C ALA A 219 -14.03 14.49 5.07
N ASP A 220 -15.11 13.81 4.67
CA ASP A 220 -15.19 13.06 3.41
C ASP A 220 -14.93 13.95 2.18
N ASP A 221 -15.36 15.21 2.25
CA ASP A 221 -15.16 16.24 1.22
C ASP A 221 -13.70 16.67 1.05
N LYS A 222 -12.80 16.29 1.98
CA LYS A 222 -11.37 16.60 1.93
C LYS A 222 -10.53 15.54 1.23
N PHE A 223 -11.14 14.42 0.83
CA PHE A 223 -10.45 13.27 0.25
C PHE A 223 -10.96 12.93 -1.15
N ILE A 224 -10.07 12.40 -1.98
CA ILE A 224 -10.39 11.76 -3.24
C ILE A 224 -10.27 10.25 -3.03
N TRP A 225 -11.42 9.57 -3.03
CA TRP A 225 -11.49 8.11 -2.95
C TRP A 225 -11.29 7.50 -4.33
N THR A 226 -10.16 6.83 -4.52
CA THR A 226 -9.80 6.20 -5.81
C THR A 226 -10.25 4.74 -5.88
N TYR A 227 -10.58 4.16 -4.72
CA TYR A 227 -11.07 2.81 -4.61
C TYR A 227 -12.21 2.73 -3.59
N SER A 228 -13.20 1.89 -3.89
CA SER A 228 -14.33 1.57 -3.01
C SER A 228 -14.60 0.07 -3.09
N SER A 229 -14.66 -0.60 -1.95
CA SER A 229 -14.92 -2.04 -1.90
C SER A 229 -16.39 -2.40 -2.10
N PRO A 230 -16.72 -3.68 -2.35
CA PRO A 230 -18.05 -4.20 -2.07
C PRO A 230 -18.44 -3.94 -0.62
N GLU A 231 -19.73 -4.05 -0.33
CA GLU A 231 -20.21 -4.09 1.05
C GLU A 231 -19.99 -5.49 1.63
N PHE A 232 -19.42 -5.51 2.83
CA PHE A 232 -19.22 -6.73 3.59
C PHE A 232 -20.21 -6.76 4.76
N PRO A 233 -21.07 -7.79 4.86
CA PRO A 233 -21.97 -7.91 5.99
C PRO A 233 -21.16 -8.14 7.27
N MET A 234 -21.53 -7.43 8.32
CA MET A 234 -20.97 -7.63 9.65
C MET A 234 -21.95 -8.48 10.44
N ALA A 235 -21.59 -9.73 10.74
CA ALA A 235 -22.36 -10.52 11.69
C ALA A 235 -21.95 -10.16 13.13
N GLN A 236 -22.83 -10.46 14.08
CA GLN A 236 -22.60 -10.18 15.50
C GLN A 236 -21.67 -11.23 16.15
N VAL A 237 -20.52 -11.49 15.54
CA VAL A 237 -19.47 -12.39 16.07
C VAL A 237 -18.14 -11.65 16.26
N CYS A 238 -17.32 -12.14 17.18
CA CYS A 238 -16.27 -11.35 17.84
C CYS A 238 -15.02 -11.03 17.00
N HIS A 239 -14.92 -11.45 15.73
CA HIS A 239 -13.74 -11.18 14.91
C HIS A 239 -14.04 -11.30 13.42
N TYR A 240 -13.65 -10.30 12.63
CA TYR A 240 -13.65 -10.35 11.17
C TYR A 240 -12.24 -10.13 10.65
N VAL A 241 -11.80 -11.07 9.81
CA VAL A 241 -10.58 -10.99 9.01
C VAL A 241 -11.03 -10.83 7.57
N PHE A 242 -10.85 -9.64 6.99
CA PHE A 242 -11.02 -9.45 5.55
C PHE A 242 -9.66 -9.56 4.89
N LEU A 243 -9.37 -10.73 4.32
CA LEU A 243 -8.20 -10.91 3.46
C LEU A 243 -8.43 -10.16 2.16
N TYR A 244 -7.72 -9.07 2.02
CA TYR A 244 -7.78 -8.22 0.85
C TYR A 244 -6.74 -8.71 -0.16
N PHE A 245 -7.15 -9.64 -1.01
CA PHE A 245 -6.47 -9.86 -2.27
C PHE A 245 -7.12 -8.92 -3.28
N CYS A 246 -6.34 -8.05 -3.90
CA CYS A 246 -6.81 -7.31 -5.06
C CYS A 246 -6.99 -8.35 -6.18
N HIS A 247 -8.16 -8.99 -6.21
CA HIS A 247 -8.57 -9.91 -7.26
C HIS A 247 -9.41 -9.10 -8.23
N ASP A 248 -8.84 -8.80 -9.39
CA ASP A 248 -9.57 -8.15 -10.47
C ASP A 248 -10.43 -9.21 -11.14
N GLU A 249 -11.76 -9.12 -11.00
CA GLU A 249 -12.65 -9.82 -11.91
C GLU A 249 -12.61 -9.09 -13.25
N GLY A 250 -11.71 -9.56 -14.12
CA GLY A 250 -11.73 -9.25 -15.53
C GLY A 250 -13.01 -9.80 -16.16
N GLY A 251 -14.07 -8.99 -16.13
CA GLY A 251 -15.29 -9.21 -16.90
C GLY A 251 -14.97 -9.10 -18.39
N VAL A 252 -15.03 -10.25 -19.06
CA VAL A 252 -15.11 -10.33 -20.52
C VAL A 252 -16.48 -9.83 -20.95
N ASN A 253 -16.50 -8.82 -21.82
CA ASN A 253 -17.56 -8.58 -22.80
C ASN A 253 -16.89 -8.37 -24.16
#